data_AF-A0A8H2XML1-F1
#
_entry.id   AF-A0A8H2XML1-F1
#
_cell.length_a   1.000
_cell.length_b   1.000
_cell.length_c   1.000
_cell.angle_alpha   90.00
_cell.angle_beta   90.00
_cell.angle_gamma   90.00
#
_symmetry.space_group_name_H-M   'P 1'
#
loop_
_entity.id
_entity.type
_entity.pdbx_description
1 polymer ?
#
loop_
_entity_poly.entity_id
_entity_poly.type
_entity_poly.pdbx_seq_one_letter_code
_entity_poly.pdbx_strand_id
1 'polypeptide(L)'
;MARRIAIALLRNDLRVSDNPILYAARDAPGITHLLPLFVFDERQVELSGVVGFKEARSPKDGPLLDAKTRICGFWRTGRHRARFLAQSVFDLKSQLESVGSNLGVYLGRPENVVPRLVHQLRVQGDTIEGVWLQRESASEEISVERRLSRALEEIQTTLHLDAGARTLVHESDLPFQMPSQLPDVFTTFRKRVEGLNEKMIRPVLPNSSKAEWKPFPTIETHSKDTDTPESRIFALPKDLTEDLFVEQLIVPLSAELLPGDKSHGMAYYEVPGTAFPFKGGESFARQRLDYYLGAGGTGENCPATTYKETRNGLLGADYSTKFSPYLTFGCLSAREVAARCDDLEDRLREAGKLTDAARKNIYWIK
;
A
#
# COMPACT_ATOMS: atom_id res chain seq x y z
N MET A 1 26.93 -18.76 6.61
CA MET A 1 27.35 -17.66 5.71
C MET A 1 26.70 -16.39 6.22
N ALA A 2 27.39 -15.25 6.19
CA ALA A 2 26.79 -13.96 6.56
C ALA A 2 25.59 -13.68 5.63
N ARG A 3 24.46 -13.24 6.19
CA ARG A 3 23.28 -12.94 5.38
C ARG A 3 23.52 -11.62 4.65
N ARG A 4 23.26 -11.60 3.35
CA ARG A 4 23.15 -10.37 2.56
C ARG A 4 21.67 -10.06 2.35
N ILE A 5 21.23 -8.93 2.88
CA ILE A 5 19.83 -8.56 3.02
C ILE A 5 19.52 -7.37 2.12
N ALA A 6 18.46 -7.49 1.32
CA ALA A 6 17.79 -6.34 0.71
C ALA A 6 16.55 -5.97 1.55
N ILE A 7 16.35 -4.67 1.79
CA ILE A 7 15.18 -4.17 2.51
C ILE A 7 14.21 -3.56 1.49
N ALA A 8 12.96 -4.00 1.48
CA ALA A 8 11.90 -3.40 0.67
C ALA A 8 10.94 -2.64 1.59
N LEU A 9 11.04 -1.31 1.61
CA LEU A 9 10.18 -0.44 2.43
C LEU A 9 8.90 -0.12 1.66
N LEU A 10 7.80 -0.70 2.12
CA LEU A 10 6.46 -0.54 1.55
C LEU A 10 5.72 0.64 2.21
N ARG A 11 4.94 1.35 1.40
CA ARG A 11 4.05 2.46 1.78
C ARG A 11 2.64 2.25 1.21
N ASN A 12 2.34 2.86 0.07
CA ASN A 12 1.05 2.78 -0.63
C ASN A 12 1.09 1.76 -1.79
N ASP A 13 1.80 0.66 -1.57
CA ASP A 13 2.08 -0.43 -2.50
C ASP A 13 1.91 -1.79 -1.77
N LEU A 14 0.84 -1.91 -0.97
CA LEU A 14 0.56 -3.03 -0.07
C LEU A 14 0.03 -4.28 -0.80
N ARG A 15 0.86 -4.83 -1.68
CA ARG A 15 0.62 -6.07 -2.43
C ARG A 15 1.91 -6.80 -2.72
N VAL A 16 1.81 -8.12 -2.89
CA VAL A 16 2.88 -9.00 -3.38
C VAL A 16 2.88 -9.01 -4.92
N SER A 17 1.70 -9.00 -5.54
CA SER A 17 1.58 -8.98 -6.99
C SER A 17 2.02 -7.66 -7.60
N ASP A 18 2.52 -7.71 -8.83
CA ASP A 18 2.82 -6.51 -9.62
C ASP A 18 3.53 -5.40 -8.83
N ASN A 19 4.47 -5.77 -7.96
CA ASN A 19 5.15 -4.87 -7.05
C ASN A 19 6.63 -4.72 -7.48
N PRO A 20 6.97 -3.67 -8.25
CA PRO A 20 8.33 -3.50 -8.78
C PRO A 20 9.42 -3.44 -7.71
N ILE A 21 9.13 -2.89 -6.54
CA ILE A 21 10.10 -2.69 -5.47
C ILE A 21 10.40 -3.99 -4.72
N LEU A 22 9.38 -4.83 -4.49
CA LEU A 22 9.62 -6.19 -3.99
C LEU A 22 10.46 -7.02 -4.97
N TYR A 23 10.17 -6.95 -6.27
CA TYR A 23 10.89 -7.71 -7.29
C TYR A 23 12.33 -7.21 -7.43
N ALA A 24 12.53 -5.89 -7.54
CA ALA A 24 13.85 -5.28 -7.61
C ALA A 24 14.70 -5.62 -6.37
N ALA A 25 14.11 -5.56 -5.18
CA ALA A 25 14.80 -5.92 -3.93
C ALA A 25 15.08 -7.42 -3.84
N ARG A 26 14.21 -8.30 -4.35
CA ARG A 26 14.39 -9.77 -4.34
C ARG A 26 15.41 -10.27 -5.36
N ASP A 27 15.56 -9.54 -6.46
CA ASP A 27 16.41 -9.90 -7.60
C ASP A 27 17.76 -9.15 -7.59
N ALA A 28 18.00 -8.29 -6.60
CA ALA A 28 19.29 -7.61 -6.44
C ALA A 28 20.46 -8.61 -6.34
N PRO A 29 21.60 -8.36 -7.01
CA PRO A 29 22.67 -9.35 -7.13
C PRO A 29 23.24 -9.83 -5.78
N GLY A 30 23.26 -11.15 -5.60
CA GLY A 30 23.94 -11.82 -4.48
C GLY A 30 23.24 -11.72 -3.12
N ILE A 31 22.01 -11.21 -3.08
CA ILE A 31 21.19 -11.24 -1.87
C ILE A 31 20.73 -12.65 -1.53
N THR A 32 20.64 -12.90 -0.23
CA THR A 32 20.28 -14.20 0.34
C THR A 32 18.94 -14.14 1.08
N HIS A 33 18.55 -12.96 1.56
CA HIS A 33 17.36 -12.71 2.37
C HIS A 33 16.70 -11.42 1.89
N LEU A 34 15.38 -11.39 1.97
CA LEU A 34 14.57 -10.20 1.68
C LEU A 34 13.86 -9.78 2.97
N LEU A 35 13.92 -8.50 3.29
CA LEU A 35 13.21 -7.89 4.40
C LEU A 35 12.14 -6.92 3.87
N PRO A 36 10.93 -7.42 3.55
CA PRO A 36 9.78 -6.54 3.38
C PRO A 36 9.47 -5.85 4.71
N LEU A 37 9.25 -4.54 4.65
CA LEU A 37 9.14 -3.68 5.81
C LEU A 37 7.99 -2.69 5.61
N PHE A 38 7.12 -2.56 6.62
CA PHE A 38 6.11 -1.51 6.69
C PHE A 38 6.27 -0.74 8.00
N VAL A 39 6.17 0.59 7.93
CA VAL A 39 6.23 1.47 9.10
C VAL A 39 4.95 2.30 9.18
N PHE A 40 4.20 2.12 10.26
CA PHE A 40 3.11 3.04 10.62
C PHE A 40 3.72 4.38 11.04
N ASP A 41 3.66 5.35 10.13
CA ASP A 41 4.18 6.69 10.36
C ASP A 41 3.31 7.45 11.37
N GLU A 42 3.88 7.75 12.53
CA GLU A 42 3.25 8.46 13.64
C GLU A 42 2.76 9.88 13.27
N ARG A 43 3.19 10.43 12.13
CA ARG A 43 2.69 11.71 11.59
C ARG A 43 1.42 11.56 10.75
N GLN A 44 1.08 10.35 10.32
CA GLN A 44 -0.08 10.09 9.47
C GLN A 44 -1.15 9.30 10.21
N VAL A 45 -0.76 8.46 11.16
CA VAL A 45 -1.63 7.59 11.94
C VAL A 45 -1.46 7.91 13.42
N GLU A 46 -2.58 8.01 14.14
CA GLU A 46 -2.59 8.17 15.59
C GLU A 46 -2.29 6.82 16.26
N LEU A 47 -1.13 6.72 16.92
CA LEU A 47 -0.58 5.47 17.45
C LEU A 47 -0.55 5.41 18.99
N SER A 48 -0.98 6.46 19.71
CA SER A 48 -0.94 6.52 21.17
C SER A 48 -1.77 5.42 21.86
N GLY A 49 -2.78 4.88 21.16
CA GLY A 49 -3.57 3.75 21.66
C GLY A 49 -2.87 2.40 21.59
N VAL A 50 -1.71 2.31 20.91
CA VAL A 50 -0.97 1.05 20.75
C VAL A 50 -0.19 0.73 22.02
N VAL A 51 -0.50 -0.42 22.63
CA VAL A 51 0.06 -0.81 23.93
C VAL A 51 1.58 -0.93 23.84
N GLY A 52 2.27 -0.18 24.71
CA GLY A 52 3.73 -0.18 24.80
C GLY A 52 4.43 0.74 23.81
N PHE A 53 3.73 1.29 22.80
CA PHE A 53 4.30 2.29 21.90
C PHE A 53 4.51 3.60 22.66
N LYS A 54 5.70 4.18 22.52
CA LYS A 54 6.05 5.49 23.05
C LYS A 54 6.79 6.25 21.96
N GLU A 55 6.37 7.48 21.68
CA GLU A 55 7.03 8.32 20.68
C GLU A 55 8.51 8.57 21.01
N ALA A 56 9.31 8.80 19.98
CA ALA A 56 10.70 9.22 20.13
C ALA A 56 10.87 10.63 20.74
N ARG A 57 9.78 11.43 20.81
CA ARG A 57 9.75 12.76 21.44
C ARG A 57 8.60 12.81 22.44
N SER A 58 8.80 12.33 23.66
CA SER A 58 7.73 12.34 24.68
C SER A 58 7.29 13.76 25.05
N PRO A 59 5.98 13.98 25.31
CA PRO A 59 5.60 14.63 26.56
C PRO A 59 4.35 13.97 27.17
N LYS A 60 4.50 12.71 27.60
CA LYS A 60 3.57 11.82 28.33
C LYS A 60 2.05 12.03 28.15
N ASP A 61 1.46 11.04 27.47
CA ASP A 61 0.07 10.58 27.55
C ASP A 61 -1.01 11.46 26.88
N GLY A 62 -0.68 12.05 25.72
CA GLY A 62 -1.62 12.80 24.88
C GLY A 62 -1.61 12.35 23.40
N PRO A 63 -2.55 12.87 22.59
CA PRO A 63 -2.62 12.60 21.15
C PRO A 63 -1.36 13.07 20.40
N LEU A 64 -0.98 12.35 19.34
CA LEU A 64 0.13 12.73 18.47
C LEU A 64 -0.32 13.94 17.64
N LEU A 65 0.03 15.15 18.07
CA LEU A 65 -0.40 16.37 17.40
C LEU A 65 0.08 16.44 15.94
N ASP A 66 1.20 15.80 15.61
CA ASP A 66 1.69 15.67 14.24
C ASP A 66 0.75 14.82 13.35
N ALA A 67 -0.01 13.89 13.95
CA ALA A 67 -1.05 13.09 13.28
C ALA A 67 -2.35 13.87 13.02
N LYS A 68 -2.41 15.16 13.37
CA LYS A 68 -3.50 16.07 13.01
C LYS A 68 -3.14 16.98 11.86
N THR A 69 -4.16 17.39 11.10
CA THR A 69 -4.03 18.34 10.02
C THR A 69 -3.63 19.71 10.58
N ARG A 70 -2.63 20.34 9.96
CA ARG A 70 -2.01 21.57 10.47
C ARG A 70 -2.98 22.73 10.67
N ILE A 71 -4.01 22.82 9.84
CA ILE A 71 -4.93 23.97 9.80
C ILE A 71 -6.20 23.69 10.61
N CYS A 72 -6.88 22.58 10.32
CA CYS A 72 -8.20 22.30 10.88
C CYS A 72 -8.17 21.42 12.14
N GLY A 73 -7.03 20.84 12.50
CA GLY A 73 -6.91 19.98 13.67
C GLY A 73 -7.62 18.62 13.56
N PHE A 74 -8.13 18.24 12.39
CA PHE A 74 -8.70 16.91 12.17
C PHE A 74 -7.60 15.84 12.13
N TRP A 75 -7.92 14.63 12.56
CA TRP A 75 -7.06 13.47 12.36
C TRP A 75 -6.70 13.27 10.89
N ARG A 76 -5.39 13.18 10.60
CA ARG A 76 -4.86 12.92 9.26
C ARG A 76 -5.29 11.57 8.73
N THR A 77 -5.55 10.59 9.60
CA THR A 77 -6.16 9.30 9.27
C THR A 77 -7.31 9.01 10.23
N GLY A 78 -8.53 9.12 9.73
CA GLY A 78 -9.73 8.77 10.50
C GLY A 78 -9.95 7.26 10.63
N ARG A 79 -10.86 6.88 11.54
CA ARG A 79 -11.15 5.48 11.94
C ARG A 79 -11.31 4.49 10.77
N HIS A 80 -12.07 4.85 9.74
CA HIS A 80 -12.32 3.96 8.60
C HIS A 80 -11.05 3.65 7.81
N ARG A 81 -10.21 4.67 7.62
CA ARG A 81 -8.96 4.54 6.88
C ARG A 81 -7.89 3.85 7.72
N ALA A 82 -7.82 4.13 9.02
CA ALA A 82 -6.93 3.43 9.96
C ALA A 82 -7.22 1.92 9.97
N ARG A 83 -8.49 1.54 10.08
CA ARG A 83 -8.93 0.14 9.99
C ARG A 83 -8.54 -0.49 8.66
N PHE A 84 -8.88 0.15 7.55
CA PHE A 84 -8.59 -0.39 6.22
C PHE A 84 -7.08 -0.57 5.97
N LEU A 85 -6.26 0.39 6.43
CA LEU A 85 -4.81 0.30 6.36
C LEU A 85 -4.27 -0.87 7.19
N ALA A 86 -4.70 -1.01 8.45
CA ALA A 86 -4.29 -2.12 9.30
C ALA A 86 -4.66 -3.49 8.68
N GLN A 87 -5.89 -3.64 8.20
CA GLN A 87 -6.34 -4.82 7.47
C GLN A 87 -5.45 -5.11 6.25
N SER A 88 -5.09 -4.07 5.50
CA SER A 88 -4.24 -4.21 4.32
C SER A 88 -2.81 -4.66 4.67
N VAL A 89 -2.25 -4.17 5.77
CA VAL A 89 -0.92 -4.56 6.26
C VAL A 89 -0.91 -6.02 6.77
N PHE A 90 -1.95 -6.43 7.51
CA PHE A 90 -2.07 -7.81 8.00
C PHE A 90 -2.32 -8.82 6.88
N ASP A 91 -3.12 -8.46 5.87
CA ASP A 91 -3.30 -9.28 4.66
C ASP A 91 -2.00 -9.41 3.88
N LEU A 92 -1.27 -8.31 3.65
CA LEU A 92 0.05 -8.33 3.00
C LEU A 92 1.04 -9.22 3.75
N LYS A 93 1.08 -9.14 5.09
CA LYS A 93 1.89 -10.02 5.93
C LYS A 93 1.55 -11.50 5.68
N SER A 94 0.26 -11.83 5.66
CA SER A 94 -0.23 -13.19 5.38
C SER A 94 0.13 -13.66 3.97
N GLN A 95 0.01 -12.80 2.97
CA GLN A 95 0.40 -13.10 1.58
C GLN A 95 1.91 -13.36 1.46
N LEU A 96 2.75 -12.54 2.10
CA LEU A 96 4.21 -12.75 2.13
C LEU A 96 4.62 -14.04 2.85
N GLU A 97 3.95 -14.38 3.96
CA GLU A 97 4.18 -15.64 4.68
C GLU A 97 3.80 -16.86 3.82
N SER A 98 2.72 -16.78 3.04
CA SER A 98 2.29 -17.88 2.15
C SER A 98 3.37 -18.27 1.13
N VAL A 99 4.14 -17.28 0.67
CA VAL A 99 5.26 -17.45 -0.28
C VAL A 99 6.62 -17.67 0.40
N GLY A 100 6.66 -17.90 1.72
CA GLY A 100 7.89 -18.23 2.44
C GLY A 100 8.76 -17.03 2.85
N SER A 101 8.22 -15.82 2.75
CA SER A 101 8.82 -14.59 3.27
C SER A 101 8.12 -14.19 4.58
N ASN A 102 8.16 -12.91 4.95
CA ASN A 102 7.37 -12.30 6.03
C ASN A 102 7.32 -10.76 5.81
N LEU A 103 6.61 -10.05 6.68
CA LEU A 103 6.60 -8.59 6.77
C LEU A 103 7.05 -8.14 8.16
N GLY A 104 8.09 -7.32 8.21
CA GLY A 104 8.43 -6.56 9.41
C GLY A 104 7.49 -5.37 9.55
N VAL A 105 6.73 -5.30 10.64
CA VAL A 105 5.79 -4.19 10.90
C VAL A 105 6.29 -3.39 12.10
N TYR A 106 6.50 -2.09 11.91
CA TYR A 106 7.05 -1.19 12.92
C TYR A 106 6.22 0.08 13.04
N LEU A 107 6.38 0.78 14.16
CA LEU A 107 5.73 2.06 14.44
C LEU A 107 6.79 3.15 14.65
N GLY A 108 6.49 4.36 14.15
CA GLY A 108 7.34 5.54 14.29
C GLY A 108 7.70 6.17 12.95
N ARG A 109 8.73 7.02 12.92
CA ARG A 109 9.16 7.70 11.69
C ARG A 109 10.06 6.78 10.85
N PRO A 110 9.79 6.56 9.54
CA PRO A 110 10.63 5.70 8.70
C PRO A 110 12.12 6.07 8.72
N GLU A 111 12.43 7.36 8.68
CA GLU A 111 13.80 7.89 8.74
C GLU A 111 14.52 7.64 10.07
N ASN A 112 13.81 7.21 11.13
CA ASN A 112 14.39 6.78 12.39
C ASN A 112 14.42 5.25 12.49
N VAL A 113 13.33 4.59 12.10
CA VAL A 113 13.17 3.14 12.22
C VAL A 113 14.14 2.39 11.30
N VAL A 114 14.21 2.77 10.02
CA VAL A 114 14.98 2.04 9.01
C VAL A 114 16.49 2.07 9.31
N PRO A 115 17.14 3.22 9.59
CA PRO A 115 18.58 3.24 9.91
C PRO A 115 18.93 2.43 11.16
N ARG A 116 18.06 2.45 12.18
CA ARG A 116 18.25 1.65 13.41
C ARG A 116 18.14 0.16 13.13
N LEU A 117 17.20 -0.25 12.29
CA LEU A 117 17.06 -1.64 11.86
C LEU A 117 18.28 -2.10 11.06
N VAL A 118 18.81 -1.25 10.17
CA VAL A 118 20.06 -1.50 9.45
C VAL A 118 21.23 -1.69 10.42
N HIS A 119 21.36 -0.81 11.40
CA HIS A 119 22.40 -0.93 12.43
C HIS A 119 22.26 -2.25 13.21
N GLN A 120 21.06 -2.61 13.65
CA GLN A 120 20.78 -3.84 14.38
C GLN A 120 21.16 -5.10 13.58
N LEU A 121 20.79 -5.16 12.30
CA LEU A 121 21.16 -6.28 11.42
C LEU A 121 22.68 -6.36 11.21
N ARG A 122 23.37 -5.22 11.06
CA ARG A 122 24.84 -5.19 10.97
C ARG A 122 25.52 -5.68 12.24
N VAL A 123 24.99 -5.34 13.42
CA VAL A 123 25.48 -5.85 14.71
C VAL A 123 25.30 -7.38 14.81
N GLN A 124 24.26 -7.94 14.18
CA GLN A 124 24.06 -9.39 14.06
C GLN A 124 25.00 -10.07 13.04
N GLY A 125 25.85 -9.30 12.36
CA GLY A 125 26.79 -9.80 11.35
C GLY A 125 26.24 -9.83 9.93
N ASP A 126 25.13 -9.15 9.66
CA ASP A 126 24.54 -9.08 8.32
C ASP A 126 25.12 -7.96 7.47
N THR A 127 25.14 -8.18 6.16
CA THR A 127 25.42 -7.15 5.16
C THR A 127 24.10 -6.63 4.62
N ILE A 128 23.90 -5.31 4.63
CA ILE A 128 22.73 -4.67 4.03
C ILE A 128 23.11 -4.17 2.65
N GLU A 129 22.46 -4.70 1.62
CA GLU A 129 22.69 -4.29 0.23
C GLU A 129 22.16 -2.89 -0.05
N GLY A 130 20.97 -2.61 0.46
CA GLY A 130 20.28 -1.36 0.23
C GLY A 130 18.84 -1.40 0.71
N VAL A 131 18.18 -0.26 0.58
CA VAL A 131 16.76 -0.08 0.86
C VAL A 131 16.07 0.31 -0.43
N TRP A 132 15.06 -0.44 -0.85
CA TRP A 132 14.21 -0.16 -2.00
C TRP A 132 12.91 0.49 -1.54
N LEU A 133 12.52 1.57 -2.21
CA LEU A 133 11.34 2.35 -1.87
C LEU A 133 10.69 2.90 -3.15
N GLN A 134 9.36 2.77 -3.25
CA GLN A 134 8.60 3.43 -4.31
C GLN A 134 8.60 4.94 -4.10
N ARG A 135 8.86 5.73 -5.13
CA ARG A 135 8.79 7.19 -5.14
C ARG A 135 7.36 7.69 -5.00
N GLU A 136 7.20 8.82 -4.33
CA GLU A 136 5.95 9.55 -4.21
C GLU A 136 6.08 10.97 -4.79
N SER A 137 4.93 11.60 -5.07
CA SER A 137 4.87 12.89 -5.76
C SER A 137 4.44 14.06 -4.86
N ALA A 138 3.88 13.76 -3.68
CA ALA A 138 3.38 14.77 -2.75
C ALA A 138 4.45 15.22 -1.75
N SER A 139 4.29 16.45 -1.24
CA SER A 139 5.35 17.16 -0.52
C SER A 139 5.74 16.50 0.80
N GLU A 140 4.79 15.91 1.53
CA GLU A 140 5.04 15.24 2.80
C GLU A 140 5.85 13.97 2.58
N GLU A 141 5.45 13.14 1.62
CA GLU A 141 6.11 11.90 1.25
C GLU A 141 7.53 12.15 0.69
N ILE A 142 7.71 13.15 -0.16
CA ILE A 142 9.04 13.58 -0.65
C ILE A 142 9.90 14.07 0.52
N SER A 143 9.30 14.72 1.52
CA SER A 143 10.02 15.15 2.72
C SER A 143 10.53 13.95 3.54
N VAL A 144 9.73 12.88 3.64
CA VAL A 144 10.13 11.61 4.26
C VAL A 144 11.27 10.96 3.47
N GLU A 145 11.14 10.86 2.15
CA GLU A 145 12.19 10.31 1.27
C GLU A 145 13.52 11.04 1.45
N ARG A 146 13.51 12.39 1.49
CA ARG A 146 14.71 13.19 1.71
C ARG A 146 15.34 12.96 3.08
N ARG A 147 14.53 12.85 4.14
CA ARG A 147 15.03 12.57 5.50
C ARG A 147 15.61 11.16 5.58
N LEU A 148 14.94 10.18 4.99
CA LEU A 148 15.41 8.81 4.94
C LEU A 148 16.72 8.68 4.13
N SER A 149 16.82 9.34 2.97
CA SER A 149 18.05 9.36 2.16
C SER A 149 19.24 9.85 2.99
N ARG A 150 19.11 11.01 3.66
CA ARG A 150 20.18 11.56 4.51
C ARG A 150 20.56 10.60 5.64
N ALA A 151 19.56 10.04 6.33
CA ALA A 151 19.81 9.14 7.45
C ALA A 151 20.49 7.82 7.01
N LEU A 152 20.22 7.34 5.79
CA LEU A 152 20.87 6.16 5.22
C LEU A 152 22.28 6.48 4.67
N GLU A 153 22.49 7.67 4.10
CA GLU A 153 23.80 8.17 3.66
C GLU A 153 24.79 8.25 4.83
N GLU A 154 24.34 8.75 6.00
CA GLU A 154 25.16 8.83 7.23
C GLU A 154 25.68 7.47 7.69
N ILE A 155 24.92 6.40 7.45
CA ILE A 155 25.32 5.02 7.77
C ILE A 155 25.78 4.24 6.54
N GLN A 156 26.13 4.91 5.44
CA GLN A 156 26.66 4.29 4.23
C GLN A 156 25.76 3.16 3.69
N THR A 157 24.46 3.42 3.58
CA THR A 157 23.47 2.50 3.00
C THR A 157 22.78 3.16 1.83
N THR A 158 22.71 2.46 0.69
CA THR A 158 22.08 3.01 -0.52
C THR A 158 20.56 2.95 -0.44
N LEU A 159 19.91 4.06 -0.80
CA LEU A 159 18.46 4.13 -1.04
C LEU A 159 18.19 4.03 -2.54
N HIS A 160 17.49 2.98 -2.96
CA HIS A 160 17.03 2.76 -4.32
C HIS A 160 15.59 3.24 -4.46
N LEU A 161 15.40 4.29 -5.26
CA LEU A 161 14.08 4.88 -5.53
C LEU A 161 13.56 4.41 -6.89
N ASP A 162 12.38 3.81 -6.90
CA ASP A 162 11.72 3.32 -8.12
C ASP A 162 10.37 4.03 -8.34
N ALA A 163 9.98 4.28 -9.59
CA ALA A 163 8.68 4.92 -9.87
C ALA A 163 7.48 4.00 -9.54
N GLY A 164 7.73 2.71 -9.39
CA GLY A 164 6.76 1.68 -9.04
C GLY A 164 5.70 1.47 -10.09
N ALA A 165 4.53 1.02 -9.63
CA ALA A 165 3.39 0.71 -10.49
C ALA A 165 2.09 1.35 -9.97
N ARG A 166 2.22 2.61 -9.50
CA ARG A 166 1.09 3.39 -8.99
C ARG A 166 0.19 3.92 -10.12
N THR A 167 0.80 4.38 -11.20
CA THR A 167 0.08 4.90 -12.38
C THR A 167 -0.11 3.80 -13.41
N LEU A 168 -1.20 3.90 -14.19
CA LEU A 168 -1.48 2.97 -15.28
C LEU A 168 -0.39 3.05 -16.37
N VAL A 169 0.00 4.28 -16.71
CA VAL A 169 1.07 4.57 -17.66
C VAL A 169 2.30 4.96 -16.87
N HIS A 170 3.41 4.27 -17.13
CA HIS A 170 4.67 4.53 -16.46
C HIS A 170 5.23 5.89 -16.89
N GLU A 171 5.82 6.65 -15.95
CA GLU A 171 6.26 8.03 -16.21
C GLU A 171 7.26 8.15 -17.36
N SER A 172 8.18 7.18 -17.51
CA SER A 172 9.15 7.15 -18.62
C SER A 172 8.52 6.88 -19.98
N ASP A 173 7.30 6.34 -20.03
CA ASP A 173 6.64 5.94 -21.28
C ASP A 173 5.68 7.04 -21.78
N LEU A 174 5.53 8.12 -21.02
CA LEU A 174 4.72 9.26 -21.43
C LEU A 174 5.29 9.91 -22.71
N PRO A 175 4.42 10.41 -23.61
CA PRO A 175 4.83 11.06 -24.86
C PRO A 175 5.39 12.48 -24.65
N PHE A 176 5.72 12.82 -23.40
CA PHE A 176 6.34 14.06 -22.95
C PHE A 176 7.12 13.76 -21.67
N GLN A 177 8.21 14.49 -21.46
CA GLN A 177 9.15 14.21 -20.36
C GLN A 177 9.31 15.40 -19.42
N MET A 178 8.98 16.62 -19.89
CA MET A 178 9.07 17.83 -19.07
C MET A 178 7.70 18.20 -18.49
N PRO A 179 7.63 18.65 -17.22
CA PRO A 179 6.36 19.13 -16.64
C PRO A 179 5.67 20.22 -17.47
N SER A 180 6.45 21.09 -18.14
CA SER A 180 5.94 22.13 -19.04
C SER A 180 5.25 21.61 -20.30
N GLN A 181 5.41 20.31 -20.63
CA GLN A 181 4.77 19.66 -21.77
C GLN A 181 3.48 18.92 -21.38
N LEU A 182 3.22 18.77 -20.09
CA LEU A 182 2.01 18.14 -19.57
C LEU A 182 0.79 18.99 -19.96
N PRO A 183 -0.21 18.45 -20.68
CA PRO A 183 -1.36 19.25 -21.08
C PRO A 183 -2.24 19.64 -19.88
N ASP A 184 -2.62 20.92 -19.80
CA ASP A 184 -3.56 21.42 -18.78
C ASP A 184 -4.99 20.89 -18.95
N VAL A 185 -5.33 20.38 -20.15
CA VAL A 185 -6.64 19.81 -20.47
C VAL A 185 -6.56 18.29 -20.49
N PHE A 186 -7.32 17.63 -19.61
CA PHE A 186 -7.37 16.16 -19.50
C PHE A 186 -7.62 15.47 -20.85
N THR A 187 -8.55 15.98 -21.67
CA THR A 187 -8.84 15.38 -22.99
C THR A 187 -7.62 15.38 -23.91
N THR A 188 -6.78 16.41 -23.84
CA THR A 188 -5.53 16.50 -24.61
C THR A 188 -4.50 15.53 -24.08
N PHE A 189 -4.35 15.43 -22.76
CA PHE A 189 -3.52 14.41 -22.11
C PHE A 189 -3.95 12.99 -22.53
N ARG A 190 -5.23 12.65 -22.36
CA ARG A 190 -5.80 11.33 -22.68
C ARG A 190 -5.54 10.95 -24.14
N LYS A 191 -5.85 11.83 -25.09
CA LYS A 191 -5.62 11.57 -26.52
C LYS A 191 -4.14 11.31 -26.86
N ARG A 192 -3.22 12.04 -26.23
CA ARG A 192 -1.77 11.83 -26.44
C ARG A 192 -1.31 10.48 -25.88
N VAL A 193 -1.76 10.15 -24.68
CA VAL A 193 -1.39 8.92 -23.99
C VAL A 193 -2.01 7.68 -24.65
N GLU A 194 -3.28 7.73 -25.06
CA GLU A 194 -3.93 6.65 -25.83
C GLU A 194 -3.26 6.43 -27.19
N GLY A 195 -2.63 7.47 -27.76
CA GLY A 195 -1.83 7.34 -28.98
C GLY A 195 -0.61 6.42 -28.86
N LEU A 196 -0.23 6.01 -27.64
CA LEU A 196 0.80 4.99 -27.41
C LEU A 196 0.31 3.57 -27.76
N ASN A 197 -1.00 3.35 -27.88
CA ASN A 197 -1.62 2.05 -28.19
C ASN A 197 -1.09 0.93 -27.27
N GLU A 198 -0.58 -0.17 -27.84
CA GLU A 198 -0.02 -1.32 -27.10
C GLU A 198 1.13 -0.95 -26.16
N LYS A 199 1.80 0.19 -26.37
CA LYS A 199 2.88 0.69 -25.50
C LYS A 199 2.38 1.53 -24.33
N MET A 200 1.08 1.82 -24.26
CA MET A 200 0.50 2.64 -23.20
C MET A 200 0.63 1.98 -21.82
N ILE A 201 0.43 0.67 -21.75
CA ILE A 201 0.35 -0.08 -20.49
C ILE A 201 1.43 -1.16 -20.52
N ARG A 202 2.35 -1.11 -19.56
CA ARG A 202 3.33 -2.18 -19.38
C ARG A 202 2.62 -3.46 -18.92
N PRO A 203 3.10 -4.65 -19.32
CA PRO A 203 2.61 -5.90 -18.76
C PRO A 203 2.69 -5.91 -17.23
N VAL A 204 1.73 -6.60 -16.61
CA VAL A 204 1.75 -6.94 -15.18
C VAL A 204 2.96 -7.84 -14.93
N LEU A 205 3.68 -7.63 -13.82
CA LEU A 205 4.80 -8.52 -13.47
C LEU A 205 4.30 -9.96 -13.27
N PRO A 206 5.05 -10.96 -13.75
CA PRO A 206 4.62 -12.36 -13.66
C PRO A 206 4.54 -12.79 -12.21
N ASN A 207 3.51 -13.57 -11.86
CA ASN A 207 3.43 -14.20 -10.54
C ASN A 207 4.65 -15.10 -10.33
N SER A 208 5.35 -14.86 -9.22
CA SER A 208 6.53 -15.63 -8.88
C SER A 208 6.16 -16.88 -8.10
N SER A 209 6.83 -17.99 -8.41
CA SER A 209 6.71 -19.22 -7.64
C SER A 209 7.28 -19.03 -6.23
N LYS A 210 6.83 -19.86 -5.30
CA LYS A 210 7.32 -19.85 -3.91
C LYS A 210 8.85 -20.02 -3.82
N ALA A 211 9.46 -20.74 -4.75
CA ALA A 211 10.90 -21.00 -4.77
C ALA A 211 11.75 -19.77 -5.13
N GLU A 212 11.16 -18.76 -5.77
CA GLU A 212 11.87 -17.53 -6.17
C GLU A 212 12.00 -16.53 -5.02
N TRP A 213 11.12 -16.61 -4.01
CA TRP A 213 11.14 -15.72 -2.86
C TRP A 213 12.31 -16.02 -1.93
N LYS A 214 12.97 -14.96 -1.45
CA LYS A 214 14.04 -15.07 -0.46
C LYS A 214 13.43 -15.16 0.94
N PRO A 215 14.02 -15.94 1.86
CA PRO A 215 13.55 -16.05 3.23
C PRO A 215 13.67 -14.70 3.95
N PHE A 216 12.78 -14.49 4.91
CA PHE A 216 12.83 -13.36 5.82
C PHE A 216 14.00 -13.51 6.80
N PRO A 217 14.82 -12.47 7.06
CA PRO A 217 15.91 -12.57 8.03
C PRO A 217 15.38 -12.61 9.46
N THR A 218 15.86 -13.53 10.29
CA THR A 218 15.63 -13.46 11.74
C THR A 218 16.22 -12.17 12.30
N ILE A 219 15.40 -11.35 12.96
CA ILE A 219 15.85 -10.11 13.60
C ILE A 219 15.84 -10.36 15.11
N GLU A 220 17.02 -10.48 15.72
CA GLU A 220 17.15 -10.65 17.16
C GLU A 220 16.82 -9.35 17.90
N THR A 221 15.85 -9.38 18.81
CA THR A 221 15.59 -8.25 19.72
C THR A 221 16.70 -8.22 20.78
N HIS A 222 17.73 -7.39 20.60
CA HIS A 222 18.75 -7.22 21.62
C HIS A 222 18.15 -6.47 22.82
N SER A 223 17.71 -7.22 23.83
CA SER A 223 17.57 -6.70 25.19
C SER A 223 18.98 -6.67 25.79
N LYS A 224 19.74 -5.61 25.55
CA LYS A 224 20.85 -5.25 26.44
C LYS A 224 20.43 -4.02 27.22
N ASP A 225 20.67 -4.03 28.53
CA ASP A 225 20.43 -2.93 29.48
C ASP A 225 21.15 -1.61 29.13
N THR A 226 21.91 -1.58 28.04
CA THR A 226 22.64 -0.41 27.54
C THR A 226 21.91 0.37 26.44
N ASP A 227 20.76 -0.12 25.94
CA ASP A 227 19.96 0.64 24.98
C ASP A 227 19.20 1.77 25.70
N THR A 228 19.49 3.01 25.34
CA THR A 228 18.70 4.14 25.84
C THR A 228 17.27 4.01 25.29
N PRO A 229 16.23 4.48 26.00
CA PRO A 229 14.85 4.42 25.52
C PRO A 229 14.69 5.03 24.11
N GLU A 230 15.53 6.01 23.77
CA GLU A 230 15.53 6.67 22.46
C GLU A 230 16.08 5.80 21.33
N SER A 231 16.85 4.73 21.57
CA SER A 231 17.42 3.86 20.53
C SER A 231 16.49 2.73 20.09
N ARG A 232 15.43 2.43 20.85
CA ARG A 232 14.53 1.30 20.58
C ARG A 232 13.66 1.54 19.34
N ILE A 233 13.58 0.54 18.47
CA ILE A 233 12.55 0.45 17.43
C ILE A 233 11.36 -0.29 17.99
N PHE A 234 10.14 0.21 17.75
CA PHE A 234 8.94 -0.48 18.16
C PHE A 234 8.46 -1.40 17.03
N ALA A 235 8.73 -2.69 17.16
CA ALA A 235 8.16 -3.72 16.30
C ALA A 235 6.79 -4.13 16.83
N LEU A 236 5.85 -4.37 15.92
CA LEU A 236 4.53 -4.88 16.30
C LEU A 236 4.68 -6.25 17.01
N PRO A 237 4.06 -6.46 18.19
CA PRO A 237 4.15 -7.74 18.88
C PRO A 237 3.65 -8.89 18.00
N LYS A 238 4.34 -10.04 18.05
CA LYS A 238 4.02 -11.20 17.18
C LYS A 238 2.67 -11.83 17.47
N ASP A 239 2.19 -11.70 18.71
CA ASP A 239 0.93 -12.21 19.23
C ASP A 239 -0.23 -11.20 19.08
N LEU A 240 0.05 -9.98 18.62
CA LEU A 240 -0.98 -8.98 18.39
C LEU A 240 -1.79 -9.32 17.13
N THR A 241 -3.10 -9.54 17.32
CA THR A 241 -4.04 -9.85 16.24
C THR A 241 -4.43 -8.59 15.46
N GLU A 242 -4.91 -8.78 14.23
CA GLU A 242 -5.45 -7.70 13.39
C GLU A 242 -6.54 -6.91 14.13
N ASP A 243 -7.52 -7.61 14.71
CA ASP A 243 -8.66 -6.98 15.39
C ASP A 243 -8.22 -6.15 16.61
N LEU A 244 -7.31 -6.69 17.43
CA LEU A 244 -6.82 -6.00 18.61
C LEU A 244 -5.96 -4.78 18.22
N PHE A 245 -5.19 -4.87 17.14
CA PHE A 245 -4.44 -3.71 16.63
C PHE A 245 -5.38 -2.64 16.06
N VAL A 246 -6.41 -3.03 15.30
CA VAL A 246 -7.45 -2.13 14.80
C VAL A 246 -8.15 -1.41 15.95
N GLU A 247 -8.51 -2.14 17.02
CA GLU A 247 -9.12 -1.57 18.22
C GLU A 247 -8.20 -0.51 18.84
N GLN A 248 -6.92 -0.83 19.04
CA GLN A 248 -5.91 0.09 19.58
C GLN A 248 -5.75 1.36 18.74
N LEU A 249 -5.86 1.28 17.41
CA LEU A 249 -5.82 2.46 16.53
C LEU A 249 -7.10 3.31 16.59
N ILE A 250 -8.26 2.70 16.85
CA ILE A 250 -9.56 3.38 16.81
C ILE A 250 -9.90 4.06 18.14
N VAL A 251 -9.49 3.48 19.27
CA VAL A 251 -9.75 4.03 20.61
C VAL A 251 -9.39 5.52 20.73
N PRO A 252 -8.15 5.97 20.42
CA PRO A 252 -7.79 7.39 20.55
C PRO A 252 -8.56 8.28 19.57
N LEU A 253 -8.92 7.77 18.38
CA LEU A 253 -9.71 8.49 17.38
C LEU A 253 -11.17 8.67 17.79
N SER A 254 -11.68 7.84 18.70
CA SER A 254 -13.08 7.85 19.16
C SER A 254 -13.31 8.81 20.32
N ALA A 255 -12.24 9.29 20.97
CA ALA A 255 -12.30 10.26 22.06
C ALA A 255 -12.69 11.68 21.57
N GLU A 256 -12.39 12.00 20.30
CA GLU A 256 -12.75 13.29 19.69
C GLU A 256 -13.89 13.08 18.69
N LEU A 257 -15.10 13.51 19.06
CA LEU A 257 -16.26 13.41 18.19
C LEU A 257 -16.08 14.30 16.95
N LEU A 258 -16.35 13.72 15.78
CA LEU A 258 -16.41 14.50 14.54
C LEU A 258 -17.73 15.28 14.46
N PRO A 259 -17.77 16.43 13.76
CA PRO A 259 -19.02 17.11 13.46
C PRO A 259 -20.04 16.14 12.82
N GLY A 260 -21.16 15.92 13.50
CA GLY A 260 -22.23 15.01 13.07
C GLY A 260 -22.23 13.62 13.71
N ASP A 261 -21.22 13.27 14.54
CA ASP A 261 -21.27 12.04 15.34
C ASP A 261 -22.35 12.17 16.43
N LYS A 262 -23.43 11.39 16.30
CA LYS A 262 -24.56 11.38 17.25
C LYS A 262 -24.42 10.34 18.37
N SER A 263 -23.48 9.41 18.25
CA SER A 263 -23.30 8.30 19.19
C SER A 263 -21.94 8.39 19.87
N HIS A 264 -21.96 8.64 21.18
CA HIS A 264 -20.79 8.41 22.03
C HIS A 264 -20.69 6.89 22.25
N GLY A 265 -19.54 6.28 21.95
CA GLY A 265 -19.18 4.99 22.56
C GLY A 265 -19.62 3.69 21.87
N MET A 266 -19.90 3.65 20.57
CA MET A 266 -20.00 2.37 19.85
C MET A 266 -18.69 2.07 19.14
N ALA A 267 -18.00 1.01 19.59
CA ALA A 267 -16.95 0.34 18.84
C ALA A 267 -17.50 0.03 17.45
N TYR A 268 -16.93 0.71 16.45
CA TYR A 268 -17.56 0.87 15.15
C TYR A 268 -17.35 -0.37 14.28
N TYR A 269 -18.19 -1.38 14.48
CA TYR A 269 -18.31 -2.52 13.58
C TYR A 269 -19.50 -2.27 12.65
N GLU A 270 -19.16 -2.00 11.38
CA GLU A 270 -20.05 -1.92 10.22
C GLU A 270 -21.02 -0.73 10.20
N VAL A 271 -20.96 0.10 9.14
CA VAL A 271 -22.01 1.10 8.88
C VAL A 271 -23.17 0.36 8.24
N PRO A 272 -24.36 0.30 8.86
CA PRO A 272 -25.52 -0.30 8.20
C PRO A 272 -25.77 0.40 6.86
N GLY A 273 -25.89 -0.38 5.79
CA GLY A 273 -26.11 0.15 4.44
C GLY A 273 -24.88 0.79 3.79
N THR A 274 -23.66 0.54 4.28
CA THR A 274 -22.43 1.01 3.61
C THR A 274 -22.37 0.56 2.14
N ALA A 275 -22.05 1.49 1.24
CA ALA A 275 -21.71 1.16 -0.16
C ALA A 275 -20.30 0.55 -0.30
N PHE A 276 -19.55 0.47 0.80
CA PHE A 276 -18.22 -0.13 0.88
C PHE A 276 -18.15 -1.08 2.11
N PRO A 277 -18.69 -2.31 1.99
CA PRO A 277 -18.61 -3.32 3.05
C PRO A 277 -17.28 -4.09 3.06
N PHE A 278 -16.34 -3.73 2.19
CA PHE A 278 -15.16 -4.55 1.92
C PHE A 278 -14.04 -4.34 2.95
N LYS A 279 -13.29 -5.41 3.20
CA LYS A 279 -12.10 -5.44 4.06
C LYS A 279 -10.85 -5.01 3.27
N GLY A 280 -9.89 -4.36 3.93
CA GLY A 280 -8.60 -3.99 3.34
C GLY A 280 -7.70 -5.19 3.05
N GLY A 281 -6.79 -5.06 2.07
CA GLY A 281 -5.87 -6.13 1.66
C GLY A 281 -5.97 -6.52 0.19
N GLU A 282 -4.87 -7.02 -0.37
CA GLU A 282 -4.76 -7.54 -1.73
C GLU A 282 -5.73 -8.70 -1.99
N SER A 283 -5.89 -9.62 -1.03
CA SER A 283 -6.80 -10.77 -1.16
C SER A 283 -8.24 -10.32 -1.42
N PHE A 284 -8.71 -9.35 -0.62
CA PHE A 284 -10.06 -8.81 -0.72
C PHE A 284 -10.21 -7.88 -1.93
N ALA A 285 -9.15 -7.18 -2.29
CA ALA A 285 -9.10 -6.38 -3.50
C ALA A 285 -9.33 -7.25 -4.76
N ARG A 286 -8.64 -8.39 -4.84
CA ARG A 286 -8.80 -9.36 -5.93
C ARG A 286 -10.15 -10.05 -5.91
N GLN A 287 -10.68 -10.39 -4.74
CA GLN A 287 -12.06 -10.90 -4.64
C GLN A 287 -13.06 -9.90 -5.24
N ARG A 288 -12.90 -8.61 -4.93
CA ARG A 288 -13.76 -7.55 -5.50
C ARG A 288 -13.51 -7.36 -7.01
N LEU A 289 -12.27 -7.42 -7.46
CA LEU A 289 -11.90 -7.35 -8.88
C LEU A 289 -12.54 -8.51 -9.66
N ASP A 290 -12.39 -9.74 -9.16
CA ASP A 290 -12.91 -10.97 -9.73
C ASP A 290 -14.42 -10.94 -9.85
N TYR A 291 -15.11 -10.52 -8.79
CA TYR A 291 -16.55 -10.34 -8.81
C TYR A 291 -16.98 -9.30 -9.84
N TYR A 292 -16.36 -8.11 -9.82
CA TYR A 292 -16.81 -6.97 -10.63
C TYR A 292 -16.56 -7.17 -12.13
N LEU A 293 -15.49 -7.89 -12.49
CA LEU A 293 -15.09 -8.21 -13.88
C LEU A 293 -15.44 -9.65 -14.29
N GLY A 294 -16.22 -10.37 -13.48
CA GLY A 294 -16.76 -11.69 -13.84
C GLY A 294 -15.71 -12.75 -14.11
N ALA A 295 -14.77 -12.95 -13.18
CA ALA A 295 -13.76 -14.01 -13.27
C ALA A 295 -14.40 -15.41 -13.33
N GLY A 296 -13.73 -16.34 -14.01
CA GLY A 296 -14.12 -17.76 -14.04
C GLY A 296 -15.29 -18.12 -14.96
N GLY A 297 -15.75 -17.20 -15.82
CA GLY A 297 -16.80 -17.45 -16.80
C GLY A 297 -16.74 -16.46 -17.98
N THR A 298 -17.82 -16.33 -18.74
CA THR A 298 -17.88 -15.37 -19.87
C THR A 298 -17.85 -13.91 -19.42
N GLY A 299 -18.36 -13.63 -18.22
CA GLY A 299 -18.48 -12.28 -17.68
C GLY A 299 -19.62 -11.44 -18.26
N GLU A 300 -20.53 -12.00 -19.08
CA GLU A 300 -21.56 -11.22 -19.80
C GLU A 300 -22.48 -10.40 -18.88
N ASN A 301 -22.77 -10.92 -17.68
CA ASN A 301 -23.67 -10.30 -16.69
C ASN A 301 -22.91 -9.73 -15.49
N CYS A 302 -21.59 -9.54 -15.59
CA CYS A 302 -20.83 -8.93 -14.50
C CYS A 302 -21.12 -7.42 -14.40
N PRO A 303 -20.99 -6.80 -13.22
CA PRO A 303 -21.28 -5.38 -13.04
C PRO A 303 -20.52 -4.44 -14.01
N ALA A 304 -19.31 -4.82 -14.42
CA ALA A 304 -18.50 -4.03 -15.33
C ALA A 304 -19.15 -3.80 -16.71
N THR A 305 -20.02 -4.68 -17.20
CA THR A 305 -20.68 -4.51 -18.51
C THR A 305 -21.72 -3.39 -18.52
N THR A 306 -22.05 -2.80 -17.36
CA THR A 306 -23.00 -1.68 -17.19
C THR A 306 -22.38 -0.48 -16.45
N TYR A 307 -21.06 -0.44 -16.27
CA TYR A 307 -20.38 0.56 -15.43
C TYR A 307 -20.70 2.02 -15.78
N LYS A 308 -20.67 2.39 -17.06
CA LYS A 308 -20.93 3.76 -17.52
C LYS A 308 -22.35 4.21 -17.18
N GLU A 309 -23.31 3.31 -17.23
CA GLU A 309 -24.73 3.57 -16.94
C GLU A 309 -24.95 3.69 -15.43
N THR A 310 -24.24 2.88 -14.64
CA THR A 310 -24.46 2.76 -13.19
C THR A 310 -23.58 3.67 -12.33
N ARG A 311 -22.43 4.15 -12.83
CA ARG A 311 -21.41 4.91 -12.05
C ARG A 311 -21.88 6.15 -11.29
N ASN A 312 -23.03 6.71 -11.64
CA ASN A 312 -23.64 7.85 -10.94
C ASN A 312 -24.66 7.43 -9.86
N GLY A 313 -24.86 6.14 -9.64
CA GLY A 313 -25.69 5.61 -8.56
C GLY A 313 -25.12 5.92 -7.17
N LEU A 314 -25.96 5.84 -6.14
CA LEU A 314 -25.58 6.16 -4.76
C LEU A 314 -25.85 5.01 -3.78
N LEU A 315 -26.62 3.99 -4.19
CA LEU A 315 -27.06 2.90 -3.34
C LEU A 315 -26.52 1.56 -3.83
N GLY A 316 -26.08 0.73 -2.88
CA GLY A 316 -25.49 -0.58 -3.16
C GLY A 316 -24.00 -0.54 -3.52
N ALA A 317 -23.38 -1.71 -3.59
CA ALA A 317 -21.95 -1.81 -3.89
C ALA A 317 -21.66 -1.74 -5.40
N ASP A 318 -22.60 -2.13 -6.26
CA ASP A 318 -22.29 -2.48 -7.65
C ASP A 318 -22.45 -1.35 -8.66
N TYR A 319 -22.99 -0.21 -8.25
CA TYR A 319 -23.06 0.97 -9.12
C TYR A 319 -21.69 1.46 -9.58
N SER A 320 -20.60 1.06 -8.93
CA SER A 320 -19.23 1.35 -9.38
C SER A 320 -18.27 0.28 -8.88
N THR A 321 -17.02 0.30 -9.37
CA THR A 321 -16.01 -0.72 -9.05
C THR A 321 -15.74 -0.87 -7.56
N LYS A 322 -15.78 0.25 -6.83
CA LYS A 322 -15.29 0.35 -5.44
C LYS A 322 -13.80 -0.03 -5.30
N PHE A 323 -12.99 0.13 -6.36
CA PHE A 323 -11.55 -0.16 -6.27
C PHE A 323 -10.73 0.95 -5.59
N SER A 324 -11.31 2.12 -5.35
CA SER A 324 -10.54 3.30 -4.94
C SER A 324 -9.72 3.12 -3.64
N PRO A 325 -10.20 2.48 -2.56
CA PRO A 325 -9.37 2.29 -1.37
C PRO A 325 -8.21 1.32 -1.62
N TYR A 326 -8.44 0.27 -2.42
CA TYR A 326 -7.41 -0.69 -2.80
C TYR A 326 -6.33 -0.08 -3.68
N LEU A 327 -6.71 0.77 -4.65
CA LEU A 327 -5.75 1.52 -5.48
C LEU A 327 -4.99 2.56 -4.64
N THR A 328 -5.64 3.17 -3.65
CA THR A 328 -5.02 4.18 -2.77
C THR A 328 -3.88 3.59 -1.95
N PHE A 329 -4.09 2.41 -1.37
CA PHE A 329 -3.07 1.71 -0.57
C PHE A 329 -2.23 0.72 -1.39
N GLY A 330 -2.46 0.66 -2.70
CA GLY A 330 -1.74 -0.23 -3.61
C GLY A 330 -1.95 -1.72 -3.36
N CYS A 331 -3.07 -2.11 -2.75
CA CYS A 331 -3.54 -3.50 -2.71
C CYS A 331 -3.94 -4.04 -4.09
N LEU A 332 -4.21 -3.13 -5.03
CA LEU A 332 -4.37 -3.40 -6.46
C LEU A 332 -3.47 -2.46 -7.24
N SER A 333 -2.87 -2.92 -8.33
CA SER A 333 -2.23 -2.04 -9.31
C SER A 333 -3.22 -1.66 -10.42
N ALA A 334 -3.04 -0.47 -10.98
CA ALA A 334 -3.83 -0.03 -12.13
C ALA A 334 -3.59 -0.93 -13.36
N ARG A 335 -2.37 -1.48 -13.50
CA ARG A 335 -2.02 -2.41 -14.58
C ARG A 335 -2.78 -3.74 -14.47
N GLU A 336 -2.93 -4.28 -13.26
CA GLU A 336 -3.73 -5.48 -13.02
C GLU A 336 -5.20 -5.21 -13.37
N VAL A 337 -5.77 -4.07 -12.95
CA VAL A 337 -7.15 -3.70 -13.31
C VAL A 337 -7.32 -3.63 -14.83
N ALA A 338 -6.40 -2.98 -15.54
CA ALA A 338 -6.45 -2.88 -17.00
C ALA A 338 -6.31 -4.24 -17.70
N ALA A 339 -5.37 -5.07 -17.27
CA ALA A 339 -5.20 -6.42 -17.82
C ALA A 339 -6.45 -7.28 -17.60
N ARG A 340 -7.15 -7.11 -16.47
CA ARG A 340 -8.41 -7.82 -16.18
C ARG A 340 -9.60 -7.27 -16.96
N CYS A 341 -9.56 -6.01 -17.37
CA CYS A 341 -10.52 -5.45 -18.33
C CYS A 341 -10.30 -6.04 -19.73
N ASP A 342 -9.05 -6.14 -20.17
CA ASP A 342 -8.69 -6.74 -21.47
C ASP A 342 -9.09 -8.23 -21.52
N ASP A 343 -8.81 -8.99 -20.47
CA ASP A 343 -9.27 -10.38 -20.31
C ASP A 343 -10.80 -10.53 -20.40
N LEU A 344 -11.56 -9.63 -19.78
CA LEU A 344 -13.02 -9.62 -19.89
C LEU A 344 -13.48 -9.37 -21.33
N GLU A 345 -12.88 -8.39 -22.03
CA GLU A 345 -13.22 -8.14 -23.43
C GLU A 345 -12.93 -9.35 -24.33
N ASP A 346 -11.80 -10.03 -24.09
CA ASP A 346 -11.39 -11.21 -24.84
C ASP A 346 -12.36 -12.37 -24.60
N ARG A 347 -12.69 -12.69 -23.35
CA ARG A 347 -13.68 -13.73 -23.00
C ARG A 347 -15.06 -13.46 -23.59
N LEU A 348 -15.50 -12.19 -23.59
CA LEU A 348 -16.75 -11.81 -24.24
C LEU A 348 -16.68 -11.97 -25.76
N ARG A 349 -15.54 -11.67 -26.37
CA ARG A 349 -15.34 -11.78 -27.83
C ARG A 349 -15.37 -13.24 -28.26
N GLU A 350 -14.64 -14.11 -27.56
CA GLU A 350 -14.60 -15.56 -27.82
C GLU A 350 -15.97 -16.21 -27.67
N ALA A 351 -16.77 -15.74 -26.70
CA ALA A 351 -18.14 -16.21 -26.50
C ALA A 351 -19.17 -15.63 -27.50
N GLY A 352 -18.76 -14.70 -28.39
CA GLY A 352 -19.69 -13.99 -29.29
C GLY A 352 -20.65 -13.05 -28.56
N LYS A 353 -20.28 -12.56 -27.37
CA LYS A 353 -21.09 -11.72 -26.47
C LYS A 353 -20.56 -10.30 -26.30
N LEU A 354 -19.43 -9.94 -26.92
CA LEU A 354 -18.88 -8.58 -26.87
C LEU A 354 -19.75 -7.61 -27.68
N THR A 355 -20.55 -6.80 -26.99
CA THR A 355 -21.32 -5.71 -27.59
C THR A 355 -20.54 -4.39 -27.54
N ASP A 356 -20.89 -3.42 -28.41
CA ASP A 356 -20.31 -2.07 -28.35
C ASP A 356 -20.60 -1.37 -27.02
N ALA A 357 -21.76 -1.64 -26.42
CA ALA A 357 -22.11 -1.15 -25.09
C ALA A 357 -21.16 -1.74 -24.03
N ALA A 358 -20.95 -3.06 -24.01
CA ALA A 358 -20.04 -3.71 -23.08
C ALA A 358 -18.61 -3.17 -23.22
N ARG A 359 -18.07 -3.08 -24.45
CA ARG A 359 -16.75 -2.49 -24.73
C ARG A 359 -16.64 -1.06 -24.17
N LYS A 360 -17.65 -0.23 -24.41
CA LYS A 360 -17.67 1.15 -23.92
C LYS A 360 -17.71 1.21 -22.39
N ASN A 361 -18.46 0.34 -21.74
CA ASN A 361 -18.54 0.26 -20.28
C ASN A 361 -17.20 -0.16 -19.66
N ILE A 362 -16.56 -1.21 -20.21
CA ILE A 362 -15.26 -1.72 -19.77
C ILE A 362 -14.15 -0.67 -19.98
N TYR A 363 -14.16 0.02 -21.13
CA TYR A 363 -13.22 1.10 -21.43
C TYR A 363 -13.20 2.21 -20.36
N TRP A 364 -14.32 2.52 -19.69
CA TRP A 364 -14.34 3.56 -18.65
C TRP A 364 -13.84 3.09 -17.27
N ILE A 365 -13.60 1.79 -17.11
CA ILE A 365 -12.95 1.21 -15.92
C ILE A 365 -11.43 1.25 -16.08
N LYS A 366 -10.97 0.97 -17.31
CA LYS A 366 -9.58 1.09 -17.75
C LYS A 366 -9.17 2.57 -17.84
#